data_AF-A0A7D8USB4-F1
#
_entry.id   AF-A0A7D8USB4-F1
#
_cell.length_a   1.000
_cell.length_b   1.000
_cell.length_c   1.000
_cell.angle_alpha   90.00
_cell.angle_beta   90.00
_cell.angle_gamma   90.00
#
_symmetry.space_group_name_H-M   'P 1'
#
loop_
_entity.id
_entity.type
_entity.pdbx_description
1 polymer ?
#
loop_
_entity_poly.entity_id
_entity_poly.type
_entity_poly.pdbx_seq_one_letter_code
_entity_poly.pdbx_strand_id
1 'polypeptide(L)'
;MMRLLRSLTRAAILNPSMGGAGVASPSRVSLGGLWTRRLGLEPTDPGALRRGRRVALLLLAVGLLSLGDLALTMTFLVHTGMAEGNPLARAVIGYNSAAVLVFWKLSTVVCTLAILFALRRRVSGELGAWVCVAVLSWLTFHWQAYIAQQDSVTACVAVERAEWDARWVRLSAQ
;
A
#
# COMPACT_ATOMS: atom_id res chain seq x y z
N MET A 1 25.78 12.27 -12.10
CA MET A 1 26.45 11.01 -12.51
C MET A 1 27.97 11.19 -12.41
N MET A 2 28.51 11.36 -11.19
CA MET A 2 29.91 11.78 -10.95
C MET A 2 30.41 11.33 -9.56
N ARG A 3 30.17 10.06 -9.19
CA ARG A 3 30.65 9.49 -7.91
C ARG A 3 31.27 8.09 -8.04
N LEU A 4 31.75 7.72 -9.23
CA LEU A 4 32.16 6.34 -9.55
C LEU A 4 33.65 6.17 -9.92
N LEU A 5 34.53 7.08 -9.47
CA LEU A 5 35.94 7.10 -9.91
C LEU A 5 36.98 7.29 -8.76
N ARG A 6 36.72 6.82 -7.54
CA ARG A 6 37.68 6.96 -6.42
C ARG A 6 37.86 5.73 -5.50
N SER A 7 37.79 4.49 -6.00
CA SER A 7 38.09 3.34 -5.12
C SER A 7 38.92 2.21 -5.76
N LEU A 8 39.84 2.53 -6.67
CA LEU A 8 40.77 1.54 -7.25
C LEU A 8 42.25 1.86 -7.07
N THR A 9 42.63 2.46 -5.95
CA THR A 9 44.05 2.71 -5.66
C THR A 9 44.34 2.63 -4.17
N ARG A 10 44.48 1.41 -3.65
CA ARG A 10 45.45 1.08 -2.61
C ARG A 10 45.78 -0.41 -2.66
N ALA A 11 46.81 -0.67 -3.43
CA ALA A 11 47.51 -1.93 -3.50
C ALA A 11 48.10 -2.31 -2.14
N ALA A 12 48.05 -3.61 -1.88
CA ALA A 12 49.16 -4.44 -1.39
C ALA A 12 50.27 -3.75 -0.56
N ILE A 13 50.26 -4.01 0.74
CA ILE A 13 51.49 -4.14 1.53
C ILE A 13 51.38 -5.45 2.31
N LEU A 14 52.25 -6.39 1.96
CA LEU A 14 52.49 -7.68 2.60
C LEU A 14 53.08 -7.48 4.02
N ASN A 15 52.61 -8.24 5.00
CA ASN A 15 53.35 -8.46 6.24
C ASN A 15 53.10 -9.90 6.74
N PRO A 16 54.10 -10.79 6.74
CA PRO A 16 54.00 -12.10 7.38
C PRO A 16 54.66 -12.04 8.77
N SER A 17 53.87 -12.06 9.83
CA SER A 17 54.35 -12.44 11.16
C SER A 17 53.58 -13.64 11.68
N MET A 18 54.31 -14.75 11.78
CA MET A 18 53.91 -15.94 12.53
C MET A 18 53.88 -15.64 14.02
N GLY A 19 52.90 -16.19 14.73
CA GLY A 19 52.97 -16.34 16.19
C GLY A 19 51.64 -16.11 16.89
N GLY A 20 50.93 -17.19 17.22
CA GLY A 20 49.80 -17.14 18.14
C GLY A 20 48.72 -18.17 17.83
N ALA A 21 48.96 -19.42 18.20
CA ALA A 21 47.92 -20.44 18.32
C ALA A 21 47.00 -20.06 19.51
N GLY A 22 46.13 -19.07 19.29
CA GLY A 22 45.02 -18.74 20.16
C GLY A 22 43.88 -19.72 19.87
N VAL A 23 43.59 -20.57 20.86
CA VAL A 23 42.45 -21.49 20.91
C VAL A 23 41.18 -20.76 20.44
N ALA A 24 40.71 -21.12 19.23
CA ALA A 24 39.50 -20.57 18.64
C ALA A 24 38.30 -21.07 19.46
N SER A 25 37.83 -20.23 20.37
CA SER A 25 36.54 -20.40 21.02
C SER A 25 35.46 -20.42 19.93
N PRO A 26 34.59 -21.45 19.85
CA PRO A 26 33.57 -21.52 18.82
C PRO A 26 32.59 -20.36 19.04
N SER A 27 32.71 -19.37 18.15
CA SER A 27 31.78 -18.25 18.03
C SER A 27 30.39 -18.83 17.84
N ARG A 28 29.57 -18.81 18.89
CA ARG A 28 28.13 -19.07 18.79
C ARG A 28 27.56 -17.99 17.87
N VAL A 29 27.41 -18.33 16.59
CA VAL A 29 26.67 -17.53 15.63
C VAL A 29 25.24 -17.49 16.14
N SER A 30 24.90 -16.41 16.86
CA SER A 30 23.56 -16.15 17.34
C SER A 30 22.66 -15.96 16.13
N LEU A 31 21.97 -17.02 15.73
CA LEU A 31 20.97 -17.02 14.66
C LEU A 31 19.94 -15.90 14.87
N GLY A 32 19.62 -15.54 16.12
CA GLY A 32 18.73 -14.43 16.46
C GLY A 32 19.24 -13.05 16.01
N GLY A 33 20.56 -12.83 15.98
CA GLY A 33 21.18 -11.58 15.52
C GLY A 33 21.15 -11.39 13.99
N LEU A 34 21.11 -12.48 13.23
CA LEU A 34 21.01 -12.46 11.77
C LEU A 34 19.61 -12.08 11.30
N TRP A 35 18.57 -12.50 12.02
CA TRP A 35 17.19 -12.09 11.74
C TRP A 35 16.95 -10.61 12.06
N THR A 36 17.46 -10.11 13.18
CA THR A 36 17.34 -8.69 13.53
C THR A 36 18.11 -7.77 12.58
N ARG A 37 19.29 -8.20 12.07
CA ARG A 37 20.01 -7.49 11.00
C ARG A 37 19.30 -7.57 9.64
N ARG A 38 18.74 -8.72 9.25
CA ARG A 38 17.95 -8.84 8.00
C ARG A 38 16.65 -8.02 8.04
N LEU A 39 16.03 -7.90 9.21
CA LEU A 39 14.82 -7.11 9.42
C LEU A 39 15.08 -5.61 9.68
N GLY A 40 16.35 -5.20 9.81
CA GLY A 40 16.72 -3.79 10.03
C GLY A 40 16.14 -3.21 11.34
N LEU A 41 16.08 -4.02 12.39
CA LEU A 41 15.40 -3.66 13.64
C LEU A 41 16.23 -2.71 14.53
N GLU A 42 17.55 -2.70 14.39
CA GLU A 42 18.47 -1.72 15.03
C GLU A 42 18.43 -0.38 14.27
N PRO A 43 17.77 0.66 14.80
CA PRO A 43 17.74 1.97 14.18
C PRO A 43 18.91 2.80 14.74
N THR A 44 20.09 2.69 14.13
CA THR A 44 21.26 3.51 14.50
C THR A 44 21.28 4.87 13.79
N ASP A 45 20.41 5.08 12.79
CA ASP A 45 20.35 6.33 12.02
C ASP A 45 19.12 7.20 12.41
N PRO A 46 19.30 8.42 12.96
CA PRO A 46 18.21 9.35 13.23
C PRO A 46 17.38 9.71 11.97
N GLY A 47 17.96 9.62 10.77
CA GLY A 47 17.25 9.79 9.50
C GLY A 47 16.18 8.72 9.27
N ALA A 48 16.44 7.47 9.67
CA ALA A 48 15.49 6.37 9.53
C ALA A 48 14.26 6.52 10.46
N LEU A 49 14.44 7.11 11.65
CA LEU A 49 13.35 7.40 12.58
C LEU A 49 12.43 8.52 12.06
N ARG A 50 12.99 9.62 11.56
CA ARG A 50 12.21 10.71 10.95
C ARG A 50 11.40 10.23 9.76
N ARG A 51 11.98 9.37 8.93
CA ARG A 51 11.28 8.73 7.80
C ARG A 51 10.13 7.85 8.25
N GLY A 52 10.36 7.00 9.25
CA GLY A 52 9.32 6.15 9.82
C GLY A 52 8.10 6.95 10.29
N ARG A 53 8.30 8.13 10.90
CA ARG A 53 7.21 9.03 11.29
C ARG A 53 6.46 9.60 10.09
N ARG A 54 7.15 10.02 9.02
CA ARG A 54 6.51 10.51 7.79
C ARG A 54 5.67 9.41 7.14
N VAL A 55 6.22 8.21 7.00
CA VAL A 55 5.49 7.06 6.46
C VAL A 55 4.27 6.74 7.32
N ALA A 56 4.39 6.77 8.65
CA ALA A 56 3.24 6.53 9.53
C ALA A 56 2.10 7.55 9.31
N LEU A 57 2.42 8.83 9.10
CA LEU A 57 1.42 9.85 8.75
C LEU A 57 0.79 9.60 7.37
N LEU A 58 1.60 9.21 6.38
CA LEU A 58 1.10 8.85 5.05
C LEU A 58 0.19 7.61 5.12
N LEU A 59 0.53 6.61 5.94
CA LEU A 59 -0.31 5.42 6.14
C LEU A 59 -1.64 5.75 6.80
N LEU A 60 -1.65 6.67 7.75
CA LEU A 60 -2.89 7.18 8.33
C LEU A 60 -3.75 7.88 7.27
N ALA A 61 -3.14 8.71 6.41
CA ALA A 61 -3.84 9.33 5.29
C ALA A 61 -4.39 8.30 4.30
N VAL A 62 -3.60 7.28 3.92
CA VAL A 62 -4.06 6.15 3.08
C VAL A 62 -5.26 5.46 3.71
N GLY A 63 -5.20 5.13 5.00
CA GLY A 63 -6.31 4.51 5.71
C GLY A 63 -7.58 5.34 5.68
N LEU A 64 -7.48 6.64 5.97
CA LEU A 64 -8.63 7.56 5.92
C LEU A 64 -9.21 7.69 4.51
N LEU A 65 -8.36 7.87 3.49
CA LEU A 65 -8.81 7.94 2.09
C LEU A 65 -9.47 6.63 1.64
N SER A 66 -8.93 5.47 2.02
CA SER A 66 -9.52 4.16 1.70
C SER A 66 -10.87 3.95 2.40
N LEU A 67 -11.05 4.44 3.63
CA LEU A 67 -12.34 4.40 4.32
C LEU A 67 -13.37 5.31 3.63
N GLY A 68 -12.97 6.51 3.21
CA GLY A 68 -13.82 7.41 2.43
C GLY A 68 -14.25 6.80 1.10
N ASP A 69 -13.32 6.18 0.37
CA ASP A 69 -13.62 5.48 -0.88
C ASP A 69 -14.57 4.28 -0.67
N LEU A 70 -14.39 3.51 0.42
CA LEU A 70 -15.33 2.45 0.79
C LEU A 70 -16.72 3.01 1.11
N ALA A 71 -16.81 4.10 1.88
CA ALA A 71 -18.08 4.72 2.21
C ALA A 71 -18.84 5.19 0.96
N LEU A 72 -18.15 5.88 0.03
CA LEU A 72 -18.75 6.29 -1.25
C LEU A 72 -19.21 5.09 -2.08
N THR A 73 -18.37 4.06 -2.21
CA THR A 73 -18.72 2.83 -2.94
C THR A 73 -19.99 2.19 -2.37
N MET A 74 -20.10 2.13 -1.03
CA MET A 74 -21.28 1.57 -0.36
C MET A 74 -22.53 2.41 -0.60
N THR A 75 -22.43 3.74 -0.45
CA THR A 75 -23.55 4.65 -0.73
C THR A 75 -24.08 4.45 -2.14
N PHE A 76 -23.19 4.42 -3.14
CA PHE A 76 -23.59 4.24 -4.52
C PHE A 76 -24.17 2.85 -4.79
N LEU A 77 -23.53 1.76 -4.33
CA LEU A 77 -24.02 0.41 -4.57
C LEU A 77 -25.35 0.10 -3.90
N VAL A 78 -25.63 0.70 -2.75
CA VAL A 78 -26.89 0.47 -2.00
C VAL A 78 -28.02 1.35 -2.53
N HIS A 79 -27.77 2.62 -2.84
CA HIS A 79 -28.85 3.56 -3.17
C HIS A 79 -29.10 3.73 -4.67
N THR A 80 -28.05 3.70 -5.49
CA THR A 80 -28.15 4.07 -6.90
C THR A 80 -27.80 2.92 -7.84
N GLY A 81 -26.86 2.06 -7.45
CA GLY A 81 -26.10 1.22 -8.37
C GLY A 81 -24.97 1.99 -9.05
N MET A 82 -24.00 1.26 -9.58
CA MET A 82 -22.89 1.82 -10.37
C MET A 82 -22.42 0.85 -11.45
N ALA A 83 -21.89 1.40 -12.54
CA ALA A 83 -21.23 0.61 -13.57
C ALA A 83 -19.83 0.19 -13.08
N GLU A 84 -19.63 -1.10 -12.84
CA GLU A 84 -18.37 -1.64 -12.35
C GLU A 84 -17.55 -2.24 -13.50
N GLY A 85 -16.48 -1.54 -13.86
CA GLY A 85 -15.55 -1.97 -14.91
C GLY A 85 -14.62 -3.10 -14.45
N ASN A 86 -14.37 -3.22 -13.15
CA ASN A 86 -13.46 -4.22 -12.60
C ASN A 86 -14.16 -5.59 -12.49
N PRO A 87 -13.73 -6.61 -13.26
CA PRO A 87 -14.37 -7.94 -13.21
C PRO A 87 -14.28 -8.60 -11.84
N LEU A 88 -13.21 -8.34 -11.07
CA LEU A 88 -13.07 -8.88 -9.71
C LEU A 88 -14.06 -8.22 -8.75
N ALA A 89 -14.20 -6.90 -8.80
CA ALA A 89 -15.17 -6.19 -7.97
C ALA A 89 -16.59 -6.67 -8.27
N ARG A 90 -16.93 -6.85 -9.55
CA ARG A 90 -18.20 -7.46 -9.98
C ARG A 90 -18.43 -8.84 -9.39
N ALA A 91 -17.42 -9.71 -9.42
CA ALA A 91 -17.55 -11.05 -8.86
C ALA A 91 -17.81 -11.01 -7.34
N VAL A 92 -17.17 -10.08 -6.63
CA VAL A 92 -17.39 -9.88 -5.18
C VAL A 92 -18.79 -9.32 -4.90
N ILE A 93 -19.25 -8.33 -5.69
CA ILE A 93 -20.60 -7.77 -5.53
C ILE A 93 -21.67 -8.80 -5.94
N GLY A 94 -21.36 -9.75 -6.82
CA GLY A 94 -22.23 -10.85 -7.22
C GLY A 94 -22.66 -11.78 -6.07
N TYR A 95 -21.93 -11.80 -4.95
CA TYR A 95 -22.38 -12.47 -3.72
C TYR A 95 -23.54 -11.74 -3.02
N ASN A 96 -23.90 -10.55 -3.50
CA ASN A 96 -25.01 -9.71 -3.03
C ASN A 96 -24.97 -9.46 -1.51
N SER A 97 -23.76 -9.28 -0.98
CA SER A 97 -23.53 -9.05 0.45
C SER A 97 -22.59 -7.87 0.66
N ALA A 98 -23.11 -6.83 1.29
CA ALA A 98 -22.34 -5.65 1.72
C ALA A 98 -21.15 -6.05 2.60
N ALA A 99 -21.35 -7.01 3.51
CA ALA A 99 -20.33 -7.46 4.44
C ALA A 99 -19.13 -8.09 3.72
N VAL A 100 -19.38 -8.91 2.69
CA VAL A 100 -18.31 -9.55 1.89
C VAL A 100 -17.48 -8.49 1.16
N LEU A 101 -18.13 -7.50 0.56
CA LEU A 101 -17.46 -6.40 -0.13
C LEU A 101 -16.60 -5.56 0.83
N VAL A 102 -17.17 -5.17 1.98
CA VAL A 102 -16.46 -4.43 3.04
C VAL A 102 -15.25 -5.23 3.52
N PHE A 103 -15.43 -6.51 3.84
CA PHE A 103 -14.35 -7.36 4.32
C PHE A 103 -13.22 -7.50 3.30
N TRP A 104 -13.55 -7.74 2.03
CA TRP A 104 -12.58 -7.84 0.95
C TRP A 104 -11.79 -6.54 0.77
N LYS A 105 -12.47 -5.39 0.74
CA LYS A 105 -11.83 -4.07 0.59
C LYS A 105 -10.97 -3.73 1.80
N LEU A 106 -11.44 -3.97 3.03
CA LEU A 106 -10.64 -3.77 4.23
C LEU A 106 -9.41 -4.70 4.27
N SER A 107 -9.54 -5.95 3.82
CA SER A 107 -8.41 -6.90 3.80
C SER A 107 -7.29 -6.43 2.89
N THR A 108 -7.60 -5.87 1.72
CA THR A 108 -6.59 -5.34 0.80
C THR A 108 -5.93 -4.07 1.33
N VAL A 109 -6.69 -3.18 1.99
CA VAL A 109 -6.17 -1.99 2.66
C VAL A 109 -5.23 -2.39 3.80
N VAL A 110 -5.66 -3.29 4.69
CA VAL A 110 -4.83 -3.77 5.81
C VAL A 110 -3.55 -4.43 5.31
N CYS A 111 -3.64 -5.26 4.27
CA CYS A 111 -2.46 -5.87 3.64
C CYS A 111 -1.48 -4.81 3.10
N THR A 112 -2.00 -3.82 2.38
CA THR A 112 -1.19 -2.71 1.83
C THR A 112 -0.52 -1.90 2.94
N LEU A 113 -1.27 -1.53 3.98
CA LEU A 113 -0.76 -0.81 5.14
C LEU A 113 0.31 -1.62 5.88
N ALA A 114 0.10 -2.93 6.05
CA ALA A 114 1.07 -3.81 6.71
C ALA A 114 2.39 -3.90 5.92
N ILE A 115 2.33 -4.05 4.60
CA ILE A 115 3.51 -4.08 3.72
C ILE A 115 4.28 -2.77 3.82
N LEU A 116 3.60 -1.63 3.67
CA LEU A 116 4.26 -0.32 3.74
C LEU A 116 4.78 0.00 5.15
N PHE A 117 4.07 -0.43 6.19
CA PHE A 117 4.53 -0.30 7.56
C PHE A 117 5.79 -1.12 7.82
N ALA A 118 5.89 -2.34 7.28
CA ALA A 118 7.10 -3.14 7.35
C ALA A 118 8.28 -2.47 6.60
N LEU A 119 7.99 -1.74 5.52
CA LEU A 119 8.97 -1.02 4.71
C LEU A 119 9.23 0.43 5.16
N ARG A 120 8.62 0.90 6.26
CA ARG A 120 8.61 2.33 6.67
C ARG A 120 9.99 2.97 6.89
N ARG A 121 11.03 2.16 7.12
CA ARG A 121 12.41 2.63 7.29
C ARG A 121 13.20 2.71 5.98
N ARG A 122 12.64 2.24 4.85
CA ARG A 122 13.29 2.22 3.52
C ARG A 122 12.78 3.36 2.64
N VAL A 123 13.62 3.82 1.69
CA VAL A 123 13.21 4.83 0.67
C VAL A 123 12.00 4.31 -0.13
N SER A 124 12.02 3.03 -0.49
CA SER A 124 10.93 2.40 -1.25
C SER A 124 9.59 2.44 -0.53
N GLY A 125 9.58 2.30 0.80
CA GLY A 125 8.35 2.40 1.59
C GLY A 125 7.76 3.81 1.62
N GLU A 126 8.63 4.83 1.66
CA GLU A 126 8.19 6.24 1.58
C GLU A 126 7.64 6.58 0.19
N LEU A 127 8.33 6.17 -0.88
CA LEU A 127 7.85 6.36 -2.24
C LEU A 127 6.52 5.62 -2.48
N GLY A 128 6.42 4.36 -2.01
CA GLY A 128 5.18 3.59 -2.09
C GLY A 128 4.02 4.27 -1.38
N ALA A 129 4.23 4.78 -0.16
CA ALA A 129 3.20 5.49 0.59
C ALA A 129 2.75 6.78 -0.11
N TRP A 130 3.68 7.56 -0.69
CA TRP A 130 3.35 8.74 -1.50
C TRP A 130 2.52 8.39 -2.73
N VAL A 131 2.89 7.34 -3.46
CA VAL A 131 2.13 6.87 -4.62
C VAL A 131 0.72 6.44 -4.21
N CYS A 132 0.56 5.69 -3.12
CA CYS A 132 -0.75 5.31 -2.62
C CYS A 132 -1.63 6.52 -2.27
N VAL A 133 -1.09 7.52 -1.58
CA VAL A 133 -1.81 8.76 -1.28
C VAL A 133 -2.21 9.47 -2.57
N ALA A 134 -1.30 9.62 -3.53
CA ALA A 134 -1.59 10.28 -4.80
C ALA A 134 -2.70 9.58 -5.59
N VAL A 135 -2.64 8.25 -5.71
CA VAL A 135 -3.66 7.46 -6.42
C VAL A 135 -5.02 7.56 -5.74
N LEU A 136 -5.08 7.42 -4.41
CA LEU A 136 -6.34 7.54 -3.67
C LEU A 136 -6.92 8.96 -3.71
N SER A 137 -6.07 9.97 -3.70
CA SER A 137 -6.50 11.37 -3.83
C SER A 137 -7.06 11.63 -5.24
N TRP A 138 -6.38 11.13 -6.28
CA TRP A 138 -6.88 11.18 -7.64
C TRP A 138 -8.24 10.48 -7.79
N LEU A 139 -8.38 9.29 -7.21
CA LEU A 139 -9.65 8.57 -7.19
C LEU A 139 -10.76 9.37 -6.48
N THR A 140 -10.42 10.06 -5.40
CA THR A 140 -11.37 10.93 -4.68
C THR A 140 -11.84 12.10 -5.55
N PHE A 141 -10.94 12.71 -6.33
CA PHE A 141 -11.34 13.73 -7.32
C PHE A 141 -12.19 13.15 -8.45
N HIS A 142 -11.89 11.94 -8.89
CA HIS A 142 -12.70 11.24 -9.89
C HIS A 142 -14.14 11.02 -9.40
N TRP A 143 -14.31 10.65 -8.13
CA TRP A 143 -15.63 10.52 -7.50
C TRP A 143 -16.43 11.83 -7.53
N GLN A 144 -15.79 12.98 -7.29
CA GLN A 144 -16.46 14.28 -7.38
C GLN A 144 -17.02 14.54 -8.79
N ALA A 145 -16.22 14.25 -9.83
CA ALA A 145 -16.67 14.38 -11.21
C ALA A 145 -17.81 13.39 -11.54
N TYR A 146 -17.75 12.17 -11.02
CA TYR A 146 -18.79 11.16 -11.20
C TYR A 146 -20.12 11.58 -10.57
N ILE A 147 -20.08 12.10 -9.33
CA ILE A 147 -21.26 12.61 -8.63
C ILE A 147 -21.90 13.76 -9.43
N ALA A 148 -21.09 14.74 -9.86
CA ALA A 148 -21.58 15.88 -10.64
C ALA A 148 -22.22 15.46 -11.98
N GLN A 149 -21.74 14.39 -12.61
CA GLN A 149 -22.34 13.85 -13.83
C GLN A 149 -23.70 13.19 -13.56
N GLN A 150 -23.85 12.46 -12.44
CA GLN A 150 -25.11 11.84 -12.09
C GLN A 150 -26.22 12.85 -11.77
N ASP A 151 -25.90 13.99 -11.14
CA ASP A 151 -26.88 15.05 -10.86
C ASP A 151 -27.48 15.65 -12.15
N SER A 152 -26.72 15.65 -13.25
CA SER A 152 -27.16 16.19 -14.55
C SER A 152 -27.97 15.22 -15.41
N VAL A 153 -27.86 13.90 -15.17
CA VAL A 153 -28.61 12.88 -15.92
C VAL A 153 -29.89 12.55 -15.14
N THR A 154 -31.00 13.16 -15.55
CA THR A 154 -32.35 12.90 -15.03
C THR A 154 -32.60 11.41 -14.74
N ALA A 155 -33.01 11.10 -13.50
CA ALA A 155 -33.20 9.75 -12.96
C ALA A 155 -34.03 8.79 -13.85
N CYS A 156 -34.93 9.32 -14.68
CA CYS A 156 -35.73 8.56 -15.65
C CYS A 156 -34.89 7.90 -16.76
N VAL A 157 -33.91 8.60 -17.35
CA VAL A 157 -33.09 8.08 -18.47
C VAL A 157 -31.96 7.19 -17.98
N ALA A 158 -31.45 7.45 -16.76
CA ALA A 158 -30.38 6.65 -16.17
C ALA A 158 -30.85 5.22 -15.82
N VAL A 159 -32.06 5.08 -15.27
CA VAL A 159 -32.63 3.76 -14.90
C VAL A 159 -32.86 2.90 -16.15
N GLU A 160 -33.44 3.47 -17.21
CA GLU A 160 -33.73 2.72 -18.43
C GLU A 160 -32.48 2.30 -19.20
N ARG A 161 -31.39 3.10 -19.19
CA ARG A 161 -30.10 2.69 -19.82
C ARG A 161 -29.28 1.74 -18.95
N ALA A 162 -29.35 1.89 -17.63
CA ALA A 162 -28.56 1.09 -16.69
C ALA A 162 -28.96 -0.38 -16.69
N GLU A 163 -30.25 -0.70 -16.88
CA GLU A 163 -30.72 -2.09 -16.92
C GLU A 163 -30.18 -2.91 -18.10
N TRP A 164 -29.68 -2.24 -19.15
CA TRP A 164 -29.18 -2.90 -20.37
C TRP A 164 -27.65 -3.01 -20.40
N ASP A 165 -26.93 -2.34 -19.49
CA ASP A 165 -25.48 -2.49 -19.37
C ASP A 165 -25.16 -3.65 -18.41
N ALA A 166 -24.62 -4.75 -18.94
CA ALA A 166 -24.22 -5.93 -18.16
C ALA A 166 -23.16 -5.64 -17.08
N ARG A 167 -22.59 -4.43 -17.07
CA ARG A 167 -21.64 -3.96 -16.06
C ARG A 167 -22.31 -3.24 -14.89
N TRP A 168 -23.60 -2.94 -14.98
CA TRP A 168 -24.34 -2.30 -13.92
C TRP A 168 -24.55 -3.26 -12.75
N VAL A 169 -24.22 -2.81 -11.54
CA VAL A 169 -24.38 -3.63 -10.34
C VAL A 169 -24.99 -2.79 -9.21
N ARG A 170 -25.89 -3.41 -8.46
CA ARG A 170 -26.48 -2.88 -7.22
C ARG A 170 -26.51 -3.97 -6.16
N LEU A 171 -26.35 -3.59 -4.91
CA LEU A 171 -26.66 -4.47 -3.78
C LEU A 171 -28.16 -4.35 -3.52
N SER A 172 -28.89 -5.47 -3.50
CA SER A 172 -30.29 -5.42 -3.07
C SER A 172 -30.32 -5.22 -1.56
N ALA A 173 -31.19 -4.33 -1.07
CA ALA A 173 -31.52 -4.30 0.35
C ALA A 173 -32.01 -5.70 0.77
N GLN A 174 -31.28 -6.35 1.68
CA GLN A 174 -31.75 -7.55 2.39
C GLN A 174 -32.65 -7.12 3.55
#